data_AF-A0A9P0NQ65-F1
#
_entry.id   AF-A0A9P0NQ65-F1
#
_cell.length_a   1.000
_cell.length_b   1.000
_cell.length_c   1.000
_cell.angle_alpha   90.00
_cell.angle_beta   90.00
_cell.angle_gamma   90.00
#
_symmetry.space_group_name_H-M   'P 1'
#
loop_
_entity.id
_entity.type
_entity.pdbx_description
1 polymer ?
#
loop_
_entity_poly.entity_id
_entity_poly.type
_entity_poly.pdbx_seq_one_letter_code
_entity_poly.pdbx_strand_id
1 'polypeptide(L)' 'MGFSKPAHPEYHYDYHVADHHTKDYKSKHEVRDGHKVKGTYSLLEPDHKTIRIVDYVADKKHGFIAKVSHKKHE' A
#
# COMPACT_ATOMS: atom_id res chain seq x y z
N MET A 1 -15.50 15.05 -35.75
CA MET A 1 -14.44 14.45 -34.92
C MET A 1 -15.05 13.92 -33.63
N GLY A 2 -14.98 12.61 -33.38
CA GLY A 2 -15.40 12.03 -32.11
C GLY A 2 -14.28 12.12 -31.08
N PHE A 3 -14.52 12.77 -29.95
CA PHE A 3 -13.57 12.78 -28.83
C PHE A 3 -13.60 11.41 -28.15
N SER A 4 -12.48 10.69 -28.18
CA SER A 4 -12.29 9.50 -27.34
C SER A 4 -12.40 9.90 -25.88
N LYS A 5 -13.27 9.24 -25.10
CA LYS A 5 -13.29 9.41 -23.65
C LYS A 5 -11.90 9.07 -23.08
N PRO A 6 -11.32 9.90 -22.20
CA PRO A 6 -10.05 9.58 -21.56
C PRO A 6 -10.19 8.28 -20.77
N ALA A 7 -9.17 7.41 -20.86
CA ALA A 7 -9.15 6.16 -20.14
C ALA A 7 -9.16 6.38 -18.62
N HIS A 8 -9.93 5.58 -17.92
CA HIS A 8 -10.04 5.60 -16.47
C HIS A 8 -9.52 4.26 -15.91
N PRO A 9 -8.20 4.11 -15.70
CA PRO A 9 -7.63 2.86 -15.24
C PRO A 9 -7.95 2.62 -13.76
N GLU A 10 -8.41 1.41 -13.46
CA GLU A 10 -8.81 0.99 -12.12
C GLU A 10 -8.23 -0.39 -11.81
N TYR A 11 -7.80 -0.59 -10.56
CA TYR A 11 -7.47 -1.92 -10.04
C TYR A 11 -7.58 -1.95 -8.52
N HIS A 12 -7.71 -3.17 -8.01
CA HIS A 12 -7.57 -3.52 -6.60
C HIS A 12 -6.52 -4.61 -6.50
N TYR A 13 -5.56 -4.43 -5.59
CA TYR A 13 -4.47 -5.35 -5.38
C TYR A 13 -4.22 -5.58 -3.90
N ASP A 14 -4.14 -6.86 -3.52
CA ASP A 14 -4.01 -7.29 -2.15
C ASP A 14 -3.11 -8.51 -2.05
N TYR A 15 -2.23 -8.53 -1.05
CA TYR A 15 -1.58 -9.76 -0.59
C TYR A 15 -1.26 -9.70 0.90
N HIS A 16 -1.12 -10.88 1.49
CA HIS A 16 -0.65 -11.05 2.85
C HIS A 16 0.21 -12.30 2.96
N VAL A 17 1.28 -12.20 3.76
CA VAL A 17 2.14 -13.32 4.16
C VAL A 17 2.10 -13.40 5.68
N ALA A 18 1.86 -14.60 6.20
CA ALA A 18 1.93 -14.94 7.61
C ALA A 18 2.65 -16.29 7.75
N ASP A 19 3.98 -16.24 7.81
CA ASP A 19 4.82 -17.43 7.97
C ASP A 19 5.43 -17.48 9.38
N HIS A 20 4.90 -18.40 10.19
CA HIS A 20 5.38 -18.61 11.56
C HIS A 20 6.80 -19.21 11.63
N HIS A 21 7.26 -19.89 10.59
CA HIS A 21 8.58 -20.52 10.55
C HIS A 21 9.66 -19.49 10.26
N THR A 22 9.49 -18.70 9.19
CA THR A 22 10.46 -17.67 8.79
C THR A 22 10.27 -16.33 9.50
N LYS A 23 9.17 -16.17 10.25
CA LYS A 23 8.73 -14.90 10.88
C LYS A 23 8.43 -13.81 9.86
N ASP A 24 8.07 -14.20 8.64
CA ASP A 24 7.65 -13.28 7.61
C ASP A 24 6.17 -12.91 7.76
N TYR A 25 5.93 -11.72 8.31
CA TYR A 25 4.60 -11.11 8.39
C TYR A 25 4.58 -9.79 7.64
N LYS A 26 3.86 -9.76 6.53
CA LYS A 26 3.67 -8.55 5.73
C LYS A 26 2.34 -8.54 5.02
N SER A 27 1.83 -7.36 4.73
CA SER A 27 0.65 -7.18 3.90
C SER A 27 0.79 -5.97 3.01
N LYS A 28 0.06 -5.98 1.89
CA LYS A 28 -0.12 -4.80 1.05
C LYS A 28 -1.56 -4.78 0.54
N HIS A 29 -2.16 -3.60 0.58
CA HIS A 29 -3.41 -3.27 -0.06
C HIS A 29 -3.18 -2.02 -0.92
N GLU A 30 -3.64 -2.02 -2.16
CA GLU A 30 -3.50 -0.89 -3.07
C GLU A 30 -4.70 -0.80 -4.03
N VAL A 31 -5.27 0.40 -4.14
CA VAL A 31 -6.38 0.69 -5.05
C VAL A 31 -5.98 1.85 -5.95
N ARG A 32 -6.25 1.70 -7.24
CA ARG A 32 -6.15 2.78 -8.21
C ARG A 32 -7.52 3.15 -8.73
N ASP A 33 -7.75 4.45 -8.75
CA ASP A 33 -8.95 5.11 -9.28
C ASP A 33 -8.48 6.23 -10.22
N GLY A 34 -8.44 5.92 -11.51
CA GLY A 34 -7.92 6.80 -12.56
C GLY A 34 -6.46 7.22 -12.36
N HIS A 35 -6.27 8.44 -11.88
CA HIS A 35 -4.95 9.03 -11.59
C HIS A 35 -4.57 9.00 -10.11
N LYS A 36 -5.43 8.47 -9.25
CA LYS A 36 -5.22 8.39 -7.82
C LYS A 36 -4.89 6.97 -7.43
N VAL A 37 -3.80 6.79 -6.69
CA VAL A 37 -3.48 5.53 -6.02
C VAL A 37 -3.55 5.77 -4.53
N LYS A 38 -4.14 4.83 -3.79
CA LYS A 38 -4.07 4.78 -2.34
C LYS A 38 -3.68 3.38 -1.94
N GLY A 39 -2.87 3.25 -0.90
CA GLY A 39 -2.59 1.94 -0.35
C GLY A 39 -1.95 2.00 1.00
N THR A 40 -1.81 0.82 1.56
CA THR A 40 -1.13 0.59 2.83
C THR A 40 -0.26 -0.65 2.68
N TYR A 41 0.93 -0.65 3.26
CA TYR A 41 1.66 -1.88 3.51
C TYR A 41 2.06 -1.99 4.97
N SER A 42 2.17 -3.23 5.45
CA SER A 42 2.72 -3.53 6.76
C SER A 42 3.84 -4.55 6.66
N LEU A 43 4.81 -4.44 7.56
CA LEU A 43 5.97 -5.34 7.66
C LEU A 43 6.36 -5.47 9.13
N LEU A 44 6.43 -6.71 9.63
CA LEU A 44 7.11 -7.01 10.89
C LEU A 44 8.61 -6.72 10.69
N GLU A 45 9.16 -5.85 11.53
CA GLU A 45 10.56 -5.45 11.44
C GLU A 45 11.50 -6.56 11.92
N PRO A 46 12.79 -6.51 11.56
CA PRO A 46 13.77 -7.53 11.94
C PRO A 46 13.95 -7.73 13.45
N ASP A 47 13.51 -6.77 14.27
CA ASP A 47 13.54 -6.89 15.73
C ASP A 47 12.41 -7.77 16.29
N HIS A 48 11.45 -8.17 15.44
CA HIS A 48 10.22 -8.88 15.75
C HIS A 48 9.33 -8.22 16.82
N LYS A 49 9.57 -6.95 17.13
CA LYS A 49 8.88 -6.19 18.18
C LYS A 49 8.10 -5.02 17.63
N THR A 50 8.37 -4.58 16.40
CA THR A 50 7.64 -3.50 15.76
C THR A 50 7.09 -3.92 14.41
N ILE A 51 5.87 -3.49 14.12
CA ILE A 51 5.28 -3.53 12.79
C ILE A 51 5.38 -2.12 12.22
N ARG A 52 6.11 -1.98 11.12
CA ARG A 52 6.07 -0.77 10.30
C ARG A 52 4.80 -0.79 9.46
N ILE A 53 4.05 0.30 9.48
CA ILE A 53 2.85 0.51 8.66
C ILE A 53 3.07 1.78 7.87
N VAL A 54 2.88 1.70 6.56
CA VAL A 54 3.02 2.83 5.65
C VAL A 54 1.74 3.01 4.86
N ASP A 55 1.02 4.09 5.17
CA ASP A 55 -0.12 4.55 4.40
C ASP A 55 0.38 5.54 3.34
N TYR A 56 -0.05 5.38 2.10
CA TYR A 56 0.40 6.23 1.01
C TYR A 56 -0.73 6.61 0.06
N VAL A 57 -0.56 7.77 -0.56
CA VAL A 57 -1.39 8.26 -1.65
C VAL A 57 -0.49 8.78 -2.76
N ALA A 58 -0.89 8.59 -4.01
CA ALA A 58 -0.23 9.21 -5.16
C ALA A 58 -1.26 9.81 -6.10
N ASP A 59 -1.04 11.06 -6.52
CA ASP A 59 -1.84 11.70 -7.57
C ASP A 59 -1.00 12.68 -8.40
N LYS A 60 -1.58 13.18 -9.50
CA LYS A 60 -0.91 14.10 -10.42
C LYS A 60 -0.53 15.45 -9.80
N LYS A 61 -1.25 15.90 -8.78
CA LYS A 61 -1.12 17.25 -8.20
C LYS A 61 -0.11 17.27 -7.05
N HIS A 62 -0.13 16.25 -6.22
CA HIS A 62 0.64 16.19 -4.98
C HIS A 62 1.82 15.21 -5.04
N GLY A 63 1.91 14.40 -6.10
CA GLY A 63 2.92 13.34 -6.20
C GLY A 63 2.65 12.22 -5.20
N PHE A 64 3.70 11.48 -4.83
CA PHE A 64 3.64 10.43 -3.82
C PHE A 64 3.84 10.99 -2.42
N ILE A 65 2.92 10.70 -1.52
CA ILE A 65 2.98 11.07 -0.10
C ILE A 65 2.81 9.80 0.72
N ALA A 66 3.71 9.56 1.66
CA ALA A 66 3.67 8.44 2.58
C ALA A 66 3.68 8.92 4.04
N LYS A 67 2.89 8.24 4.87
CA LYS A 67 2.89 8.37 6.33
C LYS A 67 3.34 7.05 6.93
N VAL A 68 4.47 7.07 7.63
CA VAL A 68 5.04 5.90 8.30
C VAL A 68 4.64 5.92 9.76
N SER A 69 4.21 4.78 10.29
CA SER A 69 3.95 4.56 11.71
C SER A 69 4.51 3.21 12.15
N HIS A 70 4.79 3.09 13.45
CA HIS A 70 5.25 1.85 14.06
C HIS A 70 4.28 1.46 15.16
N LYS A 71 3.88 0.19 15.17
CA LYS A 71 3.09 -0.41 16.26
C LYS A 71 3.93 -1.48 16.92
N LYS A 72 3.83 -1.60 18.24
CA LYS A 72 4.43 -2.74 18.95
C LYS A 72 3.73 -4.03 18.50
N HIS A 73 4.52 -5.04 18.17
CA HIS A 73 4.10 -6.42 17.99
C HIS A 73 4.22 -7.11 19.34
N GLU A 74 3.11 -7.67 19.83
CA GLU A 74 3.03 -8.36 21.13
C GLU A 74 2.91 -9.87 20.94
#